data_AF-A0A4Q0ZXT0-F1
#
_entry.id   AF-A0A4Q0ZXT0-F1
#
_cell.length_a   1.000
_cell.length_b   1.000
_cell.length_c   1.000
_cell.angle_alpha   90.00
_cell.angle_beta   90.00
_cell.angle_gamma   90.00
#
_symmetry.space_group_name_H-M   'P 1'
#
loop_
_entity.id
_entity.type
_entity.pdbx_description
1 polymer ?
#
loop_
_entity_poly.entity_id
_entity_poly.type
_entity_poly.pdbx_seq_one_letter_code
_entity_poly.pdbx_strand_id
1 'polypeptide(L)'
;MNKILYSLALSIIAFALASINFNLQHSILVGILVLLVALWTNEGLPLGVVSLLPIILFPSFDILSTNETVSNYSKSIIFLFLGGFMIAIATQKTELHKYIANKLLSIFPSTTRGIIFSLAVTSAFLSSLISNTTTALLLIPIAMFLTNEADLKLRFVLAIAYGASVGGIVTPIGTPPNLILLGFLEQHNIETISFVNWIFLTAPLAVIMLILIPFILSLGAKDIVLDKDIGKVVTLTSEQKRLGTILLTLIVLLFVNSKIEPFYSGLGINEKGILLGYGLLMFVPKLGFLQWEDARKIPYEIIFLFGAGFSIAMAFSSTGLAEQIASYLLALTSFPVMLLILLVAALVTFTTEVTSNTALISIALPIIYSLGEAAQVDIQLILFVATICASYAFMLPIATPPNAIAMSSGAVKVKDMAKYGFVFNLLGILSITIVALVYWQFMI
;
A
#
# COMPACT_ATOMS: atom_id res chain seq x y z
N MET A 1 -9.80 -11.90 -24.31
CA MET A 1 -10.19 -11.02 -25.44
C MET A 1 -11.28 -10.02 -25.05
N ASN A 2 -12.42 -10.46 -24.48
CA ASN A 2 -13.52 -9.55 -24.11
C ASN A 2 -13.13 -8.43 -23.12
N LYS A 3 -12.30 -8.71 -22.11
CA LYS A 3 -11.82 -7.69 -21.16
C LYS A 3 -11.01 -6.57 -21.84
N ILE A 4 -10.15 -6.93 -22.80
CA ILE A 4 -9.33 -5.97 -23.55
C ILE A 4 -10.22 -5.11 -24.46
N LEU A 5 -11.15 -5.73 -25.18
CA LEU A 5 -12.11 -5.01 -26.02
C LEU A 5 -12.97 -4.04 -25.20
N TYR A 6 -13.38 -4.45 -24.00
CA TYR A 6 -14.10 -3.59 -23.07
C TYR A 6 -13.25 -2.40 -22.61
N SER A 7 -11.99 -2.62 -22.23
CA SER A 7 -11.08 -1.52 -21.86
C SER A 7 -10.83 -0.55 -23.03
N LEU A 8 -10.70 -1.07 -24.26
CA LEU A 8 -10.58 -0.25 -25.47
C LEU A 8 -11.85 0.56 -25.74
N ALA A 9 -13.03 -0.03 -25.58
CA ALA A 9 -14.29 0.68 -25.73
C ALA A 9 -14.42 1.80 -24.68
N LEU A 10 -14.09 1.55 -23.42
CA LEU A 10 -14.06 2.58 -22.37
C LEU A 10 -13.09 3.70 -22.69
N SER A 11 -11.91 3.36 -23.20
CA SER A 11 -10.90 4.34 -23.62
C SER A 11 -11.40 5.26 -24.74
N ILE A 12 -12.05 4.69 -25.77
CA ILE A 12 -12.65 5.46 -26.88
C ILE A 12 -13.78 6.35 -26.37
N ILE A 13 -14.65 5.83 -25.49
CA ILE A 13 -15.73 6.60 -24.88
C ILE A 13 -15.17 7.76 -24.05
N ALA A 14 -14.14 7.52 -23.23
CA ALA A 14 -13.50 8.54 -22.43
C ALA A 14 -12.83 9.62 -23.29
N PHE A 15 -12.14 9.24 -24.37
CA PHE A 15 -11.60 10.17 -25.34
C PHE A 15 -12.70 11.05 -25.96
N ALA A 16 -13.80 10.43 -26.41
CA ALA A 16 -14.91 11.15 -27.03
C ALA A 16 -15.59 12.13 -26.07
N LEU A 17 -15.77 11.73 -24.81
CA LEU A 17 -16.30 12.60 -23.75
C LEU A 17 -15.32 13.72 -23.39
N ALA A 18 -14.02 13.41 -23.29
CA ALA A 18 -12.99 14.39 -22.98
C ALA A 18 -12.89 15.45 -24.09
N SER A 19 -13.06 15.06 -25.35
CA SER A 19 -13.02 15.96 -26.51
C SER A 19 -14.09 17.05 -26.50
N ILE A 20 -15.10 16.95 -25.63
CA ILE A 20 -16.12 17.99 -25.43
C ILE A 20 -15.54 19.18 -24.65
N ASN A 21 -14.65 18.93 -23.67
CA ASN A 21 -14.19 19.94 -22.71
C ASN A 21 -12.67 20.19 -22.76
N PHE A 22 -11.91 19.27 -23.33
CA PHE A 22 -10.45 19.29 -23.35
C PHE A 22 -9.92 19.42 -24.79
N ASN A 23 -8.68 19.90 -24.92
CA ASN A 23 -8.00 19.91 -26.21
C ASN A 23 -7.68 18.47 -26.67
N LEU A 24 -7.19 18.32 -27.91
CA LEU A 24 -6.89 17.00 -28.48
C LEU A 24 -5.86 16.23 -27.64
N GLN A 25 -4.75 16.87 -27.24
CA GLN A 25 -3.67 16.22 -26.49
C GLN A 25 -4.15 15.70 -25.14
N HIS A 26 -4.90 16.53 -24.40
CA HIS A 26 -5.55 16.18 -23.14
C HIS A 26 -6.57 15.05 -23.29
N SER A 27 -7.39 15.11 -24.34
CA SER A 27 -8.40 14.08 -24.61
C SER A 27 -7.75 12.73 -24.89
N ILE A 28 -6.65 12.71 -25.67
CA ILE A 28 -5.87 11.50 -25.91
C ILE A 28 -5.28 10.96 -24.61
N LEU A 29 -4.67 11.84 -23.79
CA LEU A 29 -4.12 11.45 -22.50
C LEU A 29 -5.21 10.83 -21.61
N VAL A 30 -6.38 11.46 -21.47
CA VAL A 30 -7.52 10.91 -20.71
C VAL A 30 -7.95 9.55 -21.26
N GLY A 31 -8.06 9.39 -22.58
CA GLY A 31 -8.37 8.11 -23.22
C GLY A 31 -7.36 7.02 -22.86
N ILE A 32 -6.06 7.32 -22.93
CA ILE A 32 -4.99 6.38 -22.54
C ILE A 32 -5.06 6.06 -21.05
N LEU A 33 -5.28 7.04 -20.17
CA LEU A 33 -5.40 6.79 -18.73
C LEU A 33 -6.57 5.86 -18.41
N VAL A 34 -7.73 6.08 -19.02
CA VAL A 34 -8.89 5.18 -18.85
C VAL A 34 -8.58 3.78 -19.39
N LEU A 35 -7.81 3.66 -20.49
CA LEU A 35 -7.35 2.36 -20.97
C LEU A 35 -6.49 1.64 -19.92
N LEU A 36 -5.49 2.32 -19.37
CA LEU A 36 -4.58 1.76 -18.36
C LEU A 36 -5.33 1.34 -17.10
N VAL A 37 -6.20 2.21 -16.58
CA VAL A 37 -7.04 1.93 -15.40
C VAL A 37 -7.97 0.76 -15.65
N ALA A 38 -8.66 0.75 -16.79
CA ALA A 38 -9.57 -0.33 -17.11
C ALA A 38 -8.82 -1.67 -17.22
N LEU A 39 -7.66 -1.69 -17.85
CA LEU A 39 -6.82 -2.89 -17.95
C LEU A 39 -6.25 -3.35 -16.60
N TRP A 40 -5.79 -2.44 -15.74
CA TRP A 40 -5.34 -2.75 -14.38
C TRP A 40 -6.47 -3.29 -13.51
N THR A 41 -7.67 -2.71 -13.64
CA THR A 41 -8.83 -3.03 -12.79
C THR A 41 -9.49 -4.33 -13.22
N ASN A 42 -9.67 -4.56 -14.52
CA ASN A 42 -10.32 -5.76 -15.01
C ASN A 42 -9.38 -6.94 -15.25
N GLU A 43 -8.07 -6.76 -15.02
CA GLU A 43 -7.03 -7.75 -15.31
C GLU A 43 -7.11 -8.26 -16.76
N GLY A 44 -7.35 -7.35 -17.71
CA GLY A 44 -7.41 -7.66 -19.14
C GLY A 44 -6.05 -8.07 -19.70
N LEU A 45 -5.00 -7.54 -19.09
CA LEU A 45 -3.59 -7.89 -19.31
C LEU A 45 -2.87 -7.95 -17.94
N PRO A 46 -1.74 -8.67 -17.84
CA PRO A 46 -0.94 -8.69 -16.61
C PRO A 46 -0.50 -7.28 -16.19
N LEU A 47 -0.47 -7.01 -14.88
CA LEU A 47 -0.14 -5.71 -14.29
C LEU A 47 1.14 -5.10 -14.89
N GLY A 48 2.20 -5.90 -14.99
CA GLY A 48 3.49 -5.46 -15.54
C GLY A 48 3.43 -5.10 -17.02
N VAL A 49 2.62 -5.81 -17.81
CA VAL A 49 2.44 -5.52 -19.25
C VAL A 49 1.76 -4.17 -19.42
N VAL A 50 0.65 -3.95 -18.71
CA VAL A 50 -0.07 -2.66 -18.74
C VAL A 50 0.83 -1.53 -18.27
N SER A 51 1.65 -1.78 -17.25
CA SER A 51 2.60 -0.81 -16.71
C SER A 51 3.75 -0.46 -17.65
N LEU A 52 4.00 -1.23 -18.72
CA LEU A 52 4.98 -0.89 -19.75
C LEU A 52 4.33 -0.16 -20.95
N LEU A 53 3.01 -0.14 -21.06
CA LEU A 53 2.31 0.54 -22.15
C LEU A 53 2.60 2.04 -22.26
N PRO A 54 2.79 2.82 -21.17
CA PRO A 54 3.14 4.24 -21.28
C PRO A 54 4.38 4.49 -22.17
N ILE A 55 5.39 3.61 -22.12
CA ILE A 55 6.62 3.68 -22.93
C ILE A 55 6.31 3.64 -24.44
N ILE A 56 5.22 3.00 -24.83
CA ILE A 56 4.78 2.88 -26.22
C ILE A 56 3.76 3.97 -26.54
N LEU A 57 2.74 4.13 -25.69
CA LEU A 57 1.58 4.95 -25.97
C LEU A 57 1.91 6.45 -25.89
N PHE A 58 2.65 6.91 -24.88
CA PHE A 58 2.92 8.34 -24.75
C PHE A 58 3.75 8.91 -25.92
N PRO A 59 4.81 8.24 -26.40
CA PRO A 59 5.52 8.70 -27.59
C PRO A 59 4.70 8.56 -28.87
N SER A 60 3.88 7.50 -29.00
CA SER A 60 3.05 7.29 -30.20
C SER A 60 1.97 8.37 -30.39
N PHE A 61 1.59 9.04 -29.31
CA PHE A 61 0.55 10.07 -29.29
C PHE A 61 1.09 11.48 -28.96
N ASP A 62 2.41 11.67 -29.01
CA ASP A 62 3.08 12.96 -28.76
C ASP A 62 2.70 13.59 -27.39
N ILE A 63 2.57 12.75 -26.37
CA ILE A 63 2.33 13.16 -24.97
C ILE A 63 3.67 13.40 -24.26
N LEU A 64 4.59 12.44 -24.39
CA LEU A 64 5.95 12.51 -23.85
C LEU A 64 6.89 11.80 -24.83
N SER A 65 8.14 12.26 -24.92
CA SER A 65 9.17 11.53 -25.67
C SER A 65 9.50 10.18 -25.00
N THR A 66 10.11 9.28 -25.76
CA THR A 66 10.57 7.98 -25.23
C THR A 66 11.55 8.16 -24.06
N ASN A 67 12.48 9.12 -24.16
CA ASN A 67 13.48 9.35 -23.12
C ASN A 67 12.85 9.91 -21.83
N GLU A 68 11.93 10.87 -21.96
CA GLU A 68 11.18 11.39 -20.81
C GLU A 68 10.38 10.26 -20.14
N THR A 69 9.67 9.46 -20.94
CA THR A 69 8.86 8.35 -20.42
C THR A 69 9.72 7.28 -19.73
N VAL A 70 10.79 6.79 -20.37
CA VAL A 70 11.65 5.73 -19.82
C VAL A 70 12.42 6.19 -18.58
N SER A 71 12.79 7.47 -18.49
CA SER A 71 13.48 8.02 -17.30
C SER A 71 12.68 7.86 -16.00
N ASN A 72 11.35 7.75 -16.11
CA ASN A 72 10.47 7.51 -14.98
C ASN A 72 10.56 6.08 -14.42
N TYR A 73 11.08 5.12 -15.20
CA TYR A 73 11.28 3.73 -14.76
C TYR A 73 12.61 3.49 -14.05
N SER A 74 13.44 4.53 -13.89
CA SER A 74 14.74 4.47 -13.21
C SER A 74 14.87 5.49 -12.07
N LYS A 75 13.75 6.02 -11.56
CA LYS A 75 13.74 6.92 -10.40
C LYS A 75 14.40 6.25 -9.20
N SER A 76 15.17 7.02 -8.44
CA SER A 76 16.03 6.49 -7.37
C SER A 76 15.23 5.73 -6.30
N ILE A 77 13.98 6.12 -6.05
CA ILE A 77 13.07 5.45 -5.12
C ILE A 77 12.85 3.97 -5.45
N ILE A 78 12.94 3.57 -6.73
CA ILE A 78 12.79 2.17 -7.16
C ILE A 78 13.84 1.26 -6.49
N PHE A 79 15.04 1.78 -6.26
CA PHE A 79 16.13 1.02 -5.62
C PHE A 79 15.91 0.81 -4.12
N LEU A 80 15.18 1.71 -3.45
CA LEU A 80 14.70 1.49 -2.08
C LEU A 80 13.84 0.22 -2.03
N PHE A 81 12.95 0.04 -3.01
CA PHE A 81 12.02 -1.09 -3.07
C PHE A 81 12.72 -2.39 -3.39
N LEU A 82 13.67 -2.33 -4.33
CA LEU A 82 14.46 -3.50 -4.70
C LEU A 82 15.18 -4.08 -3.47
N GLY A 83 15.78 -3.20 -2.65
CA GLY A 83 16.38 -3.57 -1.38
C GLY A 83 15.37 -4.20 -0.41
N GLY A 84 14.23 -3.55 -0.21
CA GLY A 84 13.14 -4.04 0.64
C GLY A 84 12.62 -5.42 0.23
N PHE A 85 12.37 -5.65 -1.07
CA PHE A 85 11.91 -6.95 -1.57
C PHE A 85 12.95 -8.04 -1.36
N MET A 86 14.24 -7.78 -1.59
CA MET A 86 15.30 -8.77 -1.31
C MET A 86 15.32 -9.16 0.17
N ILE A 87 15.19 -8.19 1.08
CA ILE A 87 15.12 -8.43 2.53
C ILE A 87 13.86 -9.24 2.89
N ALA A 88 12.71 -8.91 2.30
CA ALA A 88 11.46 -9.65 2.49
C ALA A 88 11.58 -11.10 1.99
N ILE A 89 12.18 -11.32 0.82
CA ILE A 89 12.41 -12.67 0.25
C ILE A 89 13.37 -13.46 1.14
N ALA A 90 14.42 -12.85 1.68
CA ALA A 90 15.31 -13.51 2.63
C ALA A 90 14.60 -13.89 3.94
N THR A 91 13.72 -13.02 4.44
CA THR A 91 12.85 -13.27 5.60
C THR A 91 11.88 -14.41 5.35
N GLN A 92 11.38 -14.54 4.13
CA GLN A 92 10.56 -15.67 3.70
C GLN A 92 11.38 -16.96 3.61
N LYS A 93 12.53 -16.93 2.94
CA LYS A 93 13.39 -18.10 2.69
C LYS A 93 13.95 -18.72 3.97
N THR A 94 14.30 -17.91 4.96
CA THR A 94 14.78 -18.37 6.28
C THR A 94 13.65 -18.79 7.23
N GLU A 95 12.39 -18.61 6.82
CA GLU A 95 11.20 -18.85 7.63
C GLU A 95 11.14 -18.06 8.95
N LEU A 96 11.94 -16.98 9.08
CA LEU A 96 11.97 -16.14 10.28
C LEU A 96 10.58 -15.57 10.60
N HIS A 97 9.82 -15.22 9.57
CA HIS A 97 8.43 -14.75 9.69
C HIS A 97 7.51 -15.78 10.39
N LYS A 98 7.71 -17.10 10.23
CA LYS A 98 6.91 -18.13 10.93
C LYS A 98 7.21 -18.16 12.42
N TYR A 99 8.49 -18.04 12.80
CA TYR A 99 8.89 -17.93 14.20
C TYR A 99 8.27 -16.69 14.86
N ILE A 100 8.36 -15.54 14.18
CA ILE A 100 7.78 -14.28 14.65
C ILE A 100 6.25 -14.43 14.82
N ALA A 101 5.57 -15.03 13.84
CA ALA A 101 4.14 -15.28 13.90
C ALA A 101 3.76 -16.08 15.15
N ASN A 102 4.40 -17.23 15.38
CA ASN A 102 4.12 -18.08 16.54
C ASN A 102 4.36 -17.35 17.86
N LYS A 103 5.42 -16.53 17.93
CA LYS A 103 5.73 -15.74 19.13
C LYS A 103 4.70 -14.65 19.38
N LEU A 104 4.24 -13.93 18.35
CA LEU A 104 3.19 -12.91 18.49
C LEU A 104 1.84 -13.54 18.83
N LEU A 105 1.55 -14.71 18.28
CA LEU A 105 0.32 -15.45 18.56
C LEU A 105 0.19 -15.92 20.02
N SER A 106 1.31 -16.12 20.72
CA SER A 106 1.31 -16.56 22.11
C SER A 106 1.21 -15.43 23.15
N ILE A 107 1.36 -14.16 22.76
CA ILE A 107 1.34 -13.01 23.68
C ILE A 107 -0.05 -12.78 24.29
N PHE A 108 -1.11 -13.01 23.51
CA PHE A 108 -2.49 -12.71 23.93
C PHE A 108 -3.14 -13.87 24.71
N PRO A 109 -4.19 -13.64 25.49
CA PRO A 109 -4.94 -14.72 26.14
C PRO A 109 -5.56 -15.72 25.14
N SER A 110 -5.79 -16.96 25.59
CA SER A 110 -6.48 -18.02 24.82
C SER A 110 -8.01 -17.89 24.77
N THR A 111 -8.53 -16.67 24.91
CA THR A 111 -9.96 -16.36 24.75
C THR A 111 -10.26 -16.00 23.30
N THR A 112 -11.53 -16.14 22.88
CA THR A 112 -11.98 -15.70 21.54
C THR A 112 -11.50 -14.29 21.21
N ARG A 113 -11.71 -13.33 22.12
CA ARG A 113 -11.27 -11.94 21.92
C ARG A 113 -9.75 -11.83 21.82
N GLY A 114 -9.03 -12.50 22.72
CA GLY A 114 -7.57 -12.52 22.72
C GLY A 114 -7.00 -13.02 21.38
N ILE A 115 -7.61 -14.04 20.78
CA ILE A 115 -7.20 -14.59 19.49
C ILE A 115 -7.50 -13.66 18.32
N ILE A 116 -8.66 -12.99 18.29
CA ILE A 116 -8.97 -11.99 17.25
C ILE A 116 -7.92 -10.87 17.26
N PHE A 117 -7.61 -10.32 18.45
CA PHE A 117 -6.56 -9.30 18.59
C PHE A 117 -5.20 -9.84 18.16
N SER A 118 -4.86 -11.04 18.61
CA SER A 118 -3.60 -11.69 18.29
C SER A 118 -3.39 -11.89 16.79
N LEU A 119 -4.41 -12.36 16.08
CA LEU A 119 -4.38 -12.55 14.63
C LEU A 119 -4.29 -11.22 13.89
N ALA A 120 -5.05 -10.20 14.30
CA ALA A 120 -5.00 -8.87 13.68
C ALA A 120 -3.62 -8.21 13.83
N VAL A 121 -3.07 -8.19 15.06
CA VAL A 121 -1.76 -7.60 15.36
C VAL A 121 -0.63 -8.38 14.70
N THR A 122 -0.67 -9.72 14.75
CA THR A 122 0.33 -10.56 14.07
C THR A 122 0.29 -10.33 12.56
N SER A 123 -0.91 -10.26 11.98
CA SER A 123 -1.08 -9.96 10.57
C SER A 123 -0.52 -8.57 10.21
N ALA A 124 -0.86 -7.54 10.97
CA ALA A 124 -0.33 -6.20 10.71
C ALA A 124 1.20 -6.13 10.81
N PHE A 125 1.78 -6.75 11.84
CA PHE A 125 3.23 -6.78 12.01
C PHE A 125 3.92 -7.47 10.84
N LEU A 126 3.50 -8.68 10.48
CA LEU A 126 4.10 -9.42 9.37
C LEU A 126 3.91 -8.68 8.04
N SER A 127 2.72 -8.15 7.81
CA SER A 127 2.40 -7.42 6.58
C SER A 127 3.30 -6.19 6.39
N SER A 128 3.63 -5.49 7.48
CA SER A 128 4.56 -4.34 7.43
C SER A 128 6.01 -4.70 7.06
N LEU A 129 6.39 -5.99 7.14
CA LEU A 129 7.75 -6.48 6.87
C LEU A 129 7.87 -7.26 5.56
N ILE A 130 6.86 -8.06 5.22
CA ILE A 130 6.87 -8.92 4.03
C ILE A 130 5.89 -8.40 2.98
N SER A 131 4.71 -8.99 2.85
CA SER A 131 3.64 -8.47 2.00
C SER A 131 2.28 -8.84 2.57
N ASN A 132 1.26 -8.05 2.24
CA ASN A 132 -0.13 -8.31 2.63
C ASN A 132 -0.56 -9.73 2.20
N THR A 133 -0.27 -10.09 0.95
CA THR A 133 -0.65 -11.38 0.35
C THR A 133 0.02 -12.55 1.05
N THR A 134 1.35 -12.50 1.27
CA THR A 134 2.07 -13.59 1.93
C THR A 134 1.60 -13.76 3.37
N THR A 135 1.33 -12.67 4.06
CA THR A 135 0.82 -12.69 5.43
C THR A 135 -0.53 -13.38 5.53
N ALA A 136 -1.46 -13.04 4.64
CA ALA A 136 -2.77 -13.67 4.57
C ALA A 136 -2.67 -15.18 4.27
N LEU A 137 -1.85 -15.57 3.28
CA LEU A 137 -1.61 -16.98 2.93
C LEU A 137 -1.03 -17.79 4.09
N LEU A 138 -0.19 -17.17 4.93
CA LEU A 138 0.40 -17.83 6.10
C LEU A 138 -0.61 -18.02 7.23
N LEU A 139 -1.33 -16.97 7.60
CA LEU A 139 -2.11 -16.94 8.83
C LEU A 139 -3.52 -17.51 8.67
N ILE A 140 -4.14 -17.39 7.49
CA ILE A 140 -5.53 -17.85 7.28
C ILE A 140 -5.66 -19.36 7.51
N PRO A 141 -4.76 -20.23 7.00
CA PRO A 141 -4.82 -21.66 7.33
C PRO A 141 -4.78 -21.89 8.85
N ILE A 142 -3.95 -21.17 9.59
CA ILE A 142 -3.86 -21.28 11.06
C ILE A 142 -5.22 -20.95 11.68
N ALA A 143 -5.81 -19.80 11.32
CA ALA A 143 -7.13 -19.40 11.81
C ALA A 143 -8.23 -20.43 11.53
N MET A 144 -8.18 -21.10 10.38
CA MET A 144 -9.15 -22.12 9.99
C MET A 144 -9.06 -23.39 10.85
N PHE A 145 -7.89 -23.69 11.43
CA PHE A 145 -7.67 -24.84 12.32
C PHE A 145 -8.01 -24.55 13.79
N LEU A 146 -8.09 -23.29 14.21
CA LEU A 146 -8.29 -22.93 15.63
C LEU A 146 -9.67 -23.30 16.18
N THR A 147 -10.69 -23.42 15.33
CA THR A 147 -12.07 -23.66 15.77
C THR A 147 -12.89 -24.30 14.66
N ASN A 148 -13.97 -25.00 15.02
CA ASN A 148 -14.95 -25.51 14.06
C ASN A 148 -16.19 -24.60 13.92
N GLU A 149 -16.35 -23.60 14.79
CA GLU A 149 -17.47 -22.66 14.75
C GLU A 149 -17.35 -21.70 13.56
N ALA A 150 -18.35 -21.70 12.67
CA ALA A 150 -18.33 -20.92 11.43
C ALA A 150 -18.22 -19.40 11.68
N ASP A 151 -18.92 -18.86 12.69
CA ASP A 151 -18.88 -17.43 13.04
C ASP A 151 -17.48 -17.01 13.54
N LEU A 152 -16.80 -17.88 14.29
CA LEU A 152 -15.44 -17.59 14.76
C LEU A 152 -14.42 -17.68 13.62
N LYS A 153 -14.54 -18.66 12.71
CA LYS A 153 -13.70 -18.72 11.50
C LYS A 153 -13.81 -17.44 10.68
N LEU A 154 -15.04 -16.97 10.42
CA LEU A 154 -15.30 -15.70 9.75
C LEU A 154 -14.53 -14.55 10.41
N ARG A 155 -14.69 -14.38 11.73
CA ARG A 155 -14.05 -13.28 12.48
C ARG A 155 -12.51 -13.38 12.49
N PHE A 156 -11.96 -14.57 12.63
CA PHE A 156 -10.51 -14.80 12.62
C PHE A 156 -9.90 -14.50 11.26
N VAL A 157 -10.54 -14.97 10.19
CA VAL A 157 -10.09 -14.72 8.82
C VAL A 157 -10.20 -13.24 8.45
N LEU A 158 -11.28 -12.55 8.84
CA LEU A 158 -11.41 -11.10 8.66
C LEU A 158 -10.38 -10.30 9.47
N ALA A 159 -10.09 -10.71 10.71
CA ALA A 159 -9.06 -10.09 11.54
C ALA A 159 -7.69 -10.14 10.87
N ILE A 160 -7.34 -11.26 10.23
CA ILE A 160 -6.10 -11.38 9.45
C ILE A 160 -6.13 -10.48 8.23
N ALA A 161 -7.19 -10.54 7.40
CA ALA A 161 -7.26 -9.80 6.15
C ALA A 161 -7.15 -8.28 6.38
N TYR A 162 -7.93 -7.76 7.33
CA TYR A 162 -7.92 -6.34 7.66
C TYR A 162 -6.65 -5.92 8.40
N GLY A 163 -6.15 -6.78 9.29
CA GLY A 163 -4.84 -6.59 9.92
C GLY A 163 -3.72 -6.47 8.88
N ALA A 164 -3.74 -7.27 7.82
CA ALA A 164 -2.73 -7.20 6.76
C ALA A 164 -2.76 -5.84 6.02
N SER A 165 -3.96 -5.35 5.68
CA SER A 165 -4.13 -4.02 5.06
C SER A 165 -3.67 -2.88 5.98
N VAL A 166 -4.01 -2.93 7.28
CA VAL A 166 -3.52 -1.95 8.27
C VAL A 166 -2.01 -2.04 8.48
N GLY A 167 -1.43 -3.25 8.45
CA GLY A 167 0.02 -3.43 8.53
C GLY A 167 0.77 -2.83 7.34
N GLY A 168 0.18 -2.91 6.15
CA GLY A 168 0.79 -2.42 4.92
C GLY A 168 1.06 -0.91 4.94
N ILE A 169 0.32 -0.12 5.74
CA ILE A 169 0.57 1.32 5.85
C ILE A 169 1.70 1.68 6.82
N VAL A 170 2.12 0.78 7.71
CA VAL A 170 3.02 1.10 8.83
C VAL A 170 4.43 1.45 8.37
N THR A 171 4.92 0.81 7.30
CA THR A 171 6.25 1.07 6.74
C THR A 171 6.13 1.54 5.30
N PRO A 172 7.10 2.31 4.78
CA PRO A 172 7.12 2.66 3.37
C PRO A 172 7.01 1.43 2.45
N ILE A 173 7.79 0.39 2.74
CA ILE A 173 7.86 -0.82 1.91
C ILE A 173 6.66 -1.77 2.09
N GLY A 174 5.74 -1.49 3.02
CA GLY A 174 4.63 -2.37 3.34
C GLY A 174 3.60 -2.51 2.20
N THR A 175 3.38 -1.44 1.43
CA THR A 175 2.42 -1.47 0.31
C THR A 175 2.83 -0.53 -0.83
N PRO A 176 2.55 -0.86 -2.11
CA PRO A 176 2.95 -0.04 -3.24
C PRO A 176 2.43 1.42 -3.25
N PRO A 177 1.19 1.75 -2.79
CA PRO A 177 0.73 3.14 -2.66
C PRO A 177 1.69 4.08 -1.91
N ASN A 178 2.25 3.63 -0.78
CA ASN A 178 3.18 4.42 0.05
C ASN A 178 4.40 4.86 -0.77
N LEU A 179 4.85 3.95 -1.61
CA LEU A 179 6.03 4.09 -2.43
C LEU A 179 5.82 5.00 -3.63
N ILE A 180 4.63 4.96 -4.23
CA ILE A 180 4.22 5.93 -5.24
C ILE A 180 4.24 7.34 -4.65
N LEU A 181 3.70 7.53 -3.44
CA LEU A 181 3.74 8.84 -2.79
C LEU A 181 5.18 9.33 -2.62
N LEU A 182 6.07 8.52 -2.05
CA LEU A 182 7.47 8.93 -1.84
C LEU A 182 8.18 9.31 -3.14
N GLY A 183 7.95 8.56 -4.21
CA GLY A 183 8.50 8.90 -5.53
C GLY A 183 7.85 10.13 -6.15
N PHE A 184 6.56 10.33 -5.91
CA PHE A 184 5.83 11.52 -6.35
C PHE A 184 6.35 12.79 -5.66
N LEU A 185 6.53 12.75 -4.33
CA LEU A 185 7.15 13.85 -3.57
C LEU A 185 8.54 14.19 -4.12
N GLU A 186 9.38 13.17 -4.37
CA GLU A 186 10.71 13.35 -4.95
C GLU A 186 10.65 14.00 -6.35
N GLN A 187 9.73 13.56 -7.21
CA GLN A 187 9.56 14.11 -8.56
C GLN A 187 9.20 15.59 -8.55
N HIS A 188 8.46 16.03 -7.53
CA HIS A 188 8.01 17.42 -7.37
C HIS A 188 8.92 18.25 -6.45
N ASN A 189 10.10 17.74 -6.06
CA ASN A 189 11.04 18.39 -5.14
C ASN A 189 10.42 18.76 -3.78
N ILE A 190 9.43 18.00 -3.34
CA ILE A 190 8.85 18.11 -2.01
C ILE A 190 9.70 17.26 -1.05
N GLU A 191 9.90 17.74 0.17
CA GLU A 191 10.70 17.01 1.18
C GLU A 191 10.12 15.60 1.38
N THR A 192 10.92 14.57 1.08
CA THR A 192 10.48 13.19 1.20
C THR A 192 10.46 12.74 2.66
N ILE A 193 9.41 12.04 3.06
CA ILE A 193 9.29 11.47 4.40
C ILE A 193 10.31 10.33 4.56
N SER A 194 11.20 10.44 5.54
CA SER A 194 12.18 9.39 5.86
C SER A 194 11.50 8.11 6.34
N PHE A 195 12.20 6.97 6.25
CA PHE A 195 11.63 5.66 6.61
C PHE A 195 11.07 5.62 8.05
N VAL A 196 11.79 6.21 8.99
CA VAL A 196 11.42 6.19 10.42
C VAL A 196 10.34 7.22 10.72
N ASN A 197 10.40 8.40 10.09
CA ASN A 197 9.35 9.40 10.25
C ASN A 197 8.03 8.88 9.69
N TRP A 198 8.05 8.10 8.60
CA TRP A 198 6.87 7.40 8.09
C TRP A 198 6.23 6.49 9.15
N ILE A 199 7.03 5.68 9.86
CA ILE A 199 6.54 4.81 10.93
C ILE A 199 5.91 5.66 12.03
N PHE A 200 6.55 6.75 12.45
CA PHE A 200 5.99 7.63 13.48
C PHE A 200 4.71 8.34 13.05
N LEU A 201 4.57 8.71 11.78
CA LEU A 201 3.37 9.31 11.23
C LEU A 201 2.21 8.30 11.21
N THR A 202 2.48 7.07 10.81
CA THR A 202 1.43 6.05 10.61
C THR A 202 1.09 5.23 11.86
N ALA A 203 2.01 5.15 12.83
CA ALA A 203 1.83 4.33 14.04
C ALA A 203 0.57 4.69 14.85
N PRO A 204 0.23 5.96 15.13
CA PRO A 204 -0.99 6.28 15.88
C PRO A 204 -2.25 5.78 15.18
N LEU A 205 -2.34 5.96 13.87
CA LEU A 205 -3.46 5.47 13.07
C LEU A 205 -3.53 3.94 13.06
N ALA A 206 -2.39 3.27 12.87
CA ALA A 206 -2.32 1.81 12.88
C ALA A 206 -2.77 1.25 14.24
N VAL A 207 -2.35 1.85 15.36
CA VAL A 207 -2.78 1.46 16.70
C VAL A 207 -4.28 1.66 16.88
N ILE A 208 -4.84 2.80 16.47
CA ILE A 208 -6.29 3.06 16.53
C ILE A 208 -7.05 1.96 15.78
N MET A 209 -6.67 1.67 14.54
CA MET A 209 -7.36 0.66 13.74
C MET A 209 -7.15 -0.78 14.26
N LEU A 210 -5.97 -1.08 14.80
CA LEU A 210 -5.66 -2.36 15.46
C LEU A 210 -6.35 -2.53 16.81
N ILE A 211 -6.96 -1.48 17.36
CA ILE A 211 -7.89 -1.58 18.48
C ILE A 211 -9.32 -1.74 17.94
N LEU A 212 -9.75 -0.85 17.04
CA LEU A 212 -11.13 -0.80 16.56
C LEU A 212 -11.57 -2.07 15.81
N ILE A 213 -10.75 -2.56 14.87
CA ILE A 213 -11.08 -3.71 14.04
C ILE A 213 -11.30 -4.97 14.89
N PRO A 214 -10.32 -5.45 15.67
CA PRO A 214 -10.51 -6.66 16.46
C PRO A 214 -11.53 -6.46 17.59
N PHE A 215 -11.67 -5.25 18.14
CA PHE A 215 -12.73 -4.96 19.12
C PHE A 215 -14.12 -5.19 18.52
N ILE A 216 -14.42 -4.59 17.36
CA ILE A 216 -15.71 -4.74 16.69
C ILE A 216 -15.93 -6.18 16.25
N LEU A 217 -14.91 -6.85 15.70
CA LEU A 217 -14.97 -8.27 15.37
C LEU A 217 -15.18 -9.17 16.59
N SER A 218 -14.87 -8.70 17.81
CA SER A 218 -15.11 -9.45 19.05
C SER A 218 -16.51 -9.26 19.63
N LEU A 219 -17.27 -8.24 19.18
CA LEU A 219 -18.62 -7.97 19.67
C LEU A 219 -19.58 -9.07 19.27
N GLY A 220 -20.28 -9.63 20.27
CA GLY A 220 -21.22 -10.74 20.09
C GLY A 220 -20.58 -12.08 19.77
N ALA A 221 -19.25 -12.20 19.79
CA ALA A 221 -18.57 -13.47 19.61
C ALA A 221 -18.75 -14.35 20.87
N LYS A 222 -18.99 -15.65 20.68
CA LYS A 222 -19.07 -16.60 21.79
C LYS A 222 -17.71 -16.72 22.46
N ASP A 223 -17.66 -16.66 23.79
CA ASP A 223 -16.45 -16.91 24.55
C ASP A 223 -16.20 -18.42 24.63
N ILE A 224 -15.14 -18.86 23.93
CA ILE A 224 -14.64 -20.22 23.97
C ILE A 224 -13.16 -20.11 24.33
N VAL A 225 -12.71 -20.97 25.24
CA VAL A 225 -11.27 -21.15 25.46
C VAL A 225 -10.77 -22.02 24.33
N LEU A 226 -9.95 -21.44 23.46
CA LEU A 226 -9.41 -22.14 22.31
C LEU A 226 -8.04 -22.69 22.69
N ASP A 227 -7.80 -23.93 22.30
CA ASP A 227 -6.51 -24.55 22.52
C ASP A 227 -5.46 -23.82 21.68
N LYS A 228 -4.46 -23.26 22.35
CA LYS A 228 -3.34 -22.55 21.75
C LYS A 228 -2.16 -23.46 21.48
N ASP A 229 -2.38 -24.78 21.34
CA ASP A 229 -1.39 -25.75 20.81
C ASP A 229 -0.99 -25.49 19.33
N ILE A 230 -0.94 -24.22 18.94
CA ILE A 230 -0.27 -23.61 17.81
C ILE A 230 1.25 -23.71 18.03
N GLY A 231 1.78 -24.93 18.01
CA GLY A 231 3.19 -25.20 17.79
C GLY A 231 4.07 -25.18 19.04
N LYS A 232 4.77 -26.31 19.24
CA LYS A 232 5.96 -26.48 20.09
C LYS A 232 6.85 -25.23 20.08
N VAL A 233 7.50 -24.93 21.20
CA VAL A 233 8.56 -23.92 21.33
C VAL A 233 9.52 -24.03 20.13
N VAL A 234 9.37 -23.14 19.15
CA VAL A 234 10.24 -23.11 17.98
C VAL A 234 11.51 -22.40 18.43
N THR A 235 12.62 -23.12 18.55
CA THR A 235 13.92 -22.48 18.81
C THR A 235 14.43 -21.83 17.53
N LEU A 236 14.89 -20.58 17.61
CA LEU A 236 15.50 -19.89 16.48
C LEU A 236 16.72 -20.66 15.96
N THR A 237 16.73 -20.94 14.65
CA THR A 237 17.91 -21.51 13.97
C THR A 237 19.04 -20.47 13.90
N SER A 238 20.27 -20.91 13.68
CA SER A 238 21.42 -20.00 13.52
C SER A 238 21.23 -19.02 12.36
N GLU A 239 20.60 -19.47 11.26
CA GLU A 239 20.27 -18.60 10.11
C GLU A 239 19.24 -17.53 10.47
N GLN A 240 18.17 -17.92 11.18
CA GLN A 240 17.14 -16.98 11.63
C GLN A 240 17.69 -15.95 12.63
N LYS A 241 18.58 -16.36 13.55
CA LYS A 241 19.28 -15.42 14.45
C LYS A 241 20.15 -14.45 13.68
N ARG A 242 20.91 -14.94 12.68
CA ARG A 242 21.76 -14.09 11.84
C ARG A 242 20.93 -13.08 11.05
N LEU A 243 19.84 -13.51 10.40
CA LEU A 243 18.97 -12.60 9.68
C LEU A 243 18.32 -11.59 10.64
N GLY A 244 17.82 -12.03 11.79
CA GLY A 244 17.26 -11.15 12.80
C GLY A 244 18.25 -10.08 13.28
N THR A 245 19.53 -10.45 13.42
CA THR A 245 20.60 -9.49 13.74
C THR A 245 20.82 -8.50 12.61
N ILE A 246 20.85 -8.95 11.36
CA ILE A 246 20.99 -8.07 10.19
C ILE A 246 19.82 -7.08 10.13
N LEU A 247 18.58 -7.56 10.26
CA LEU A 247 17.39 -6.70 10.30
C LEU A 247 17.45 -5.69 11.45
N LEU A 248 17.91 -6.11 12.64
CA LEU A 248 18.08 -5.21 13.77
C LEU A 248 19.10 -4.11 13.46
N THR A 249 20.25 -4.46 12.86
CA THR A 249 21.25 -3.45 12.46
C THR A 249 20.70 -2.47 11.41
N LEU A 250 19.90 -2.95 10.47
CA LEU A 250 19.22 -2.10 9.49
C LEU A 250 18.27 -1.12 10.18
N ILE A 251 17.42 -1.60 11.09
CA ILE A 251 16.48 -0.76 11.84
C ILE A 251 17.22 0.30 12.66
N VAL A 252 18.29 -0.09 13.35
CA VAL A 252 19.14 0.84 14.11
C VAL A 252 19.77 1.88 13.19
N LEU A 253 20.31 1.47 12.05
CA LEU A 253 20.91 2.39 11.08
C LEU A 253 19.89 3.38 10.52
N LEU A 254 18.69 2.91 10.14
CA LEU A 254 17.61 3.78 9.67
C LEU A 254 17.16 4.77 10.74
N PHE A 255 17.09 4.32 12.00
CA PHE A 255 16.78 5.19 13.13
C PHE A 255 17.81 6.30 13.28
N VAL A 256 19.10 5.95 13.39
CA VAL A 256 20.18 6.92 13.53
C VAL A 256 20.31 7.82 12.30
N ASN A 257 19.92 7.34 11.11
CA ASN A 257 19.94 8.12 9.89
C ASN A 257 18.77 9.12 9.78
N SER A 258 17.61 8.82 10.38
CA SER A 258 16.42 9.66 10.26
C SER A 258 16.60 11.01 10.93
N LYS A 259 16.14 12.06 10.28
CA LYS A 259 16.10 13.41 10.84
C LYS A 259 15.00 13.49 11.91
N ILE A 260 15.39 13.77 13.17
CA ILE A 260 14.45 13.97 14.30
C ILE A 260 14.74 15.34 14.89
N GLU A 261 14.19 16.39 14.27
CA GLU A 261 14.37 17.77 14.74
C GLU A 261 13.56 18.07 16.01
N PRO A 262 14.09 18.90 16.93
CA PRO A 262 15.40 19.55 16.90
C PRO A 262 16.54 18.68 17.48
N PHE A 263 16.27 17.43 17.85
CA PHE A 263 17.18 16.58 18.63
C PHE A 263 18.45 16.17 17.85
N TYR A 264 18.34 15.74 16.60
CA TYR A 264 19.48 15.49 15.71
C TYR A 264 19.07 15.49 14.23
N SER A 265 20.00 15.88 13.35
CA SER A 265 19.77 16.05 11.90
C SER A 265 19.85 14.75 11.08
N GLY A 266 20.06 13.61 11.73
CA GLY A 266 20.38 12.34 11.08
C GLY A 266 21.84 12.25 10.57
N LEU A 267 22.23 11.06 10.10
CA LEU A 267 23.54 10.85 9.46
C LEU A 267 23.61 11.40 8.03
N GLY A 268 22.47 11.72 7.42
CA GLY A 268 22.39 12.22 6.05
C GLY A 268 22.77 11.18 4.99
N ILE A 269 22.80 9.90 5.34
CA ILE A 269 23.05 8.80 4.40
C ILE A 269 21.80 8.60 3.56
N ASN A 270 22.00 8.34 2.26
CA ASN A 270 20.90 8.04 1.35
C ASN A 270 20.20 6.72 1.74
N GLU A 271 18.95 6.80 2.21
CA GLU A 271 18.16 5.64 2.64
C GLU A 271 17.95 4.61 1.52
N LYS A 272 17.83 5.06 0.28
CA LYS A 272 17.68 4.21 -0.91
C LYS A 272 18.94 3.34 -1.08
N GLY A 273 20.11 3.94 -0.85
CA GLY A 273 21.38 3.24 -0.79
C GLY A 273 21.49 2.27 0.40
N ILE A 274 21.01 2.65 1.59
CA ILE A 274 21.00 1.77 2.77
C ILE A 274 20.19 0.51 2.50
N LEU A 275 18.92 0.65 2.08
CA LEU A 275 18.03 -0.49 1.83
C LEU A 275 18.56 -1.36 0.69
N LEU A 276 19.01 -0.75 -0.41
CA LEU A 276 19.62 -1.50 -1.51
C LEU A 276 20.86 -2.27 -1.03
N GLY A 277 21.74 -1.64 -0.25
CA GLY A 277 22.94 -2.26 0.30
C GLY A 277 22.61 -3.48 1.17
N TYR A 278 21.62 -3.37 2.06
CA TYR A 278 21.14 -4.49 2.87
C TYR A 278 20.43 -5.56 2.04
N GLY A 279 19.73 -5.20 0.97
CA GLY A 279 19.16 -6.15 0.01
C GLY A 279 20.25 -6.93 -0.72
N LEU A 280 21.28 -6.26 -1.22
CA LEU A 280 22.42 -6.88 -1.90
C LEU A 280 23.26 -7.74 -0.94
N LEU A 281 23.36 -7.34 0.33
CA LEU A 281 23.99 -8.15 1.39
C LEU A 281 23.36 -9.55 1.48
N MET A 282 22.08 -9.69 1.13
CA MET A 282 21.40 -10.99 1.14
C MET A 282 21.96 -11.99 0.14
N PHE A 283 22.77 -11.57 -0.84
CA PHE A 283 23.44 -12.46 -1.80
C PHE A 283 24.89 -12.77 -1.42
N VAL A 284 25.45 -12.10 -0.42
CA VAL A 284 26.87 -12.25 -0.05
C VAL A 284 27.10 -13.64 0.55
N PRO A 285 28.03 -14.46 0.02
CA PRO A 285 28.30 -15.79 0.55
C PRO A 285 28.63 -15.76 2.05
N LYS A 286 28.14 -16.77 2.80
CA LYS A 286 28.30 -16.93 4.26
C LYS A 286 27.59 -15.87 5.13
N LEU A 287 27.15 -14.74 4.57
CA LEU A 287 26.39 -13.71 5.28
C LEU A 287 24.91 -13.70 4.89
N GLY A 288 24.66 -13.64 3.59
CA GLY A 288 23.34 -13.64 2.98
C GLY A 288 22.64 -15.00 2.98
N PHE A 289 21.45 -15.01 2.39
CA PHE A 289 20.53 -16.15 2.35
C PHE A 289 19.99 -16.42 0.94
N LEU A 290 20.19 -15.51 -0.01
CA LEU A 290 19.65 -15.57 -1.36
C LEU A 290 20.69 -16.08 -2.36
N GLN A 291 20.19 -16.77 -3.38
CA GLN A 291 20.89 -17.05 -4.62
C GLN A 291 20.23 -16.26 -5.75
N TRP A 292 20.92 -16.06 -6.88
CA TRP A 292 20.41 -15.25 -7.98
C TRP A 292 19.02 -15.71 -8.46
N GLU A 293 18.73 -17.01 -8.40
CA GLU A 293 17.44 -17.60 -8.71
C GLU A 293 16.30 -17.06 -7.85
N ASP A 294 16.58 -16.67 -6.61
CA ASP A 294 15.59 -16.05 -5.72
C ASP A 294 15.18 -14.65 -6.20
N ALA A 295 16.01 -13.96 -7.00
CA ALA A 295 15.66 -12.67 -7.59
C ALA A 295 14.47 -12.76 -8.57
N ARG A 296 14.08 -13.97 -9.00
CA ARG A 296 12.86 -14.22 -9.77
C ARG A 296 11.58 -13.99 -8.94
N LYS A 297 11.68 -13.97 -7.61
CA LYS A 297 10.55 -13.69 -6.69
C LYS A 297 10.33 -12.19 -6.47
N ILE A 298 11.21 -11.33 -6.99
CA ILE A 298 11.01 -9.88 -6.94
C ILE A 298 9.80 -9.56 -7.83
N PRO A 299 8.81 -8.80 -7.33
CA PRO A 299 7.61 -8.46 -8.10
C PRO A 299 7.92 -7.33 -9.10
N TYR A 300 8.60 -7.65 -10.20
CA TYR A 300 8.98 -6.67 -11.22
C TYR A 300 7.78 -5.94 -11.82
N GLU A 301 6.60 -6.55 -11.84
CA GLU A 301 5.36 -5.88 -12.23
C GLU A 301 5.04 -4.65 -11.38
N ILE A 302 5.38 -4.66 -10.08
CA ILE A 302 5.20 -3.53 -9.17
C ILE A 302 6.24 -2.44 -9.48
N ILE A 303 7.48 -2.84 -9.80
CA ILE A 303 8.53 -1.91 -10.21
C ILE A 303 8.14 -1.15 -11.49
N PHE A 304 7.63 -1.87 -12.50
CA PHE A 304 7.16 -1.24 -13.73
C PHE A 304 5.93 -0.35 -13.48
N LEU A 305 5.06 -0.73 -12.55
CA LEU A 305 3.90 0.06 -12.18
C LEU A 305 4.28 1.41 -11.56
N PHE A 306 5.36 1.46 -10.78
CA PHE A 306 5.89 2.74 -10.29
C PHE A 306 6.37 3.62 -11.44
N GLY A 307 7.12 3.06 -12.40
CA GLY A 307 7.54 3.78 -13.59
C GLY A 307 6.37 4.31 -14.43
N ALA A 308 5.29 3.52 -14.56
CA ALA A 308 4.05 3.97 -15.17
C ALA A 308 3.40 5.13 -14.40
N GLY A 309 3.31 5.03 -13.07
CA GLY A 309 2.75 6.08 -12.22
C GLY A 309 3.51 7.40 -12.32
N PHE A 310 4.84 7.36 -12.27
CA PHE A 310 5.68 8.56 -12.47
C PHE A 310 5.59 9.12 -13.89
N SER A 311 5.46 8.25 -14.90
CA SER A 311 5.21 8.67 -16.28
C SER A 311 3.86 9.37 -16.43
N ILE A 312 2.82 8.85 -15.79
CA ILE A 312 1.49 9.47 -15.76
C ILE A 312 1.58 10.83 -15.08
N ALA A 313 2.19 10.93 -13.90
CA ALA A 313 2.41 12.19 -13.21
C ALA A 313 3.13 13.22 -14.09
N MET A 314 4.19 12.81 -14.78
CA MET A 314 4.92 13.66 -15.72
C MET A 314 4.04 14.09 -16.91
N ALA A 315 3.23 13.18 -17.48
CA ALA A 315 2.31 13.49 -18.56
C ALA A 315 1.25 14.52 -18.14
N PHE A 316 0.74 14.44 -16.91
CA PHE A 316 -0.18 15.45 -16.37
C PHE A 316 0.46 16.84 -16.31
N SER A 317 1.66 16.95 -15.75
CA SER A 317 2.38 18.23 -15.60
C SER A 317 2.85 18.83 -16.93
N SER A 318 3.40 18.01 -17.83
CA SER A 318 3.95 18.46 -19.12
C SER A 318 2.89 18.89 -20.12
N THR A 319 1.70 18.28 -20.08
CA THR A 319 0.61 18.58 -21.02
C THR A 319 -0.26 19.75 -20.54
N GLY A 320 -0.16 20.16 -19.28
CA GLY A 320 -1.06 21.17 -18.70
C GLY A 320 -2.46 20.64 -18.33
N LEU A 321 -2.69 19.32 -18.43
CA LEU A 321 -3.99 18.70 -18.13
C LEU A 321 -4.36 18.90 -16.66
N ALA A 322 -3.36 18.85 -15.80
CA ALA A 322 -3.52 18.91 -14.36
C ALA A 322 -4.06 20.28 -13.91
N GLU A 323 -3.52 21.36 -14.48
CA GLU A 323 -3.93 22.75 -14.30
C GLU A 323 -5.34 22.97 -14.85
N GLN A 324 -5.67 22.38 -16.00
CA GLN A 324 -7.01 22.48 -16.55
C GLN A 324 -8.05 21.78 -15.67
N ILE A 325 -7.75 20.58 -15.17
CA ILE A 325 -8.63 19.88 -14.21
C ILE A 325 -8.76 20.70 -12.92
N ALA A 326 -7.67 21.24 -12.40
CA ALA A 326 -7.68 22.10 -11.21
C ALA A 326 -8.58 23.32 -11.41
N SER A 327 -8.62 23.91 -12.62
CA SER A 327 -9.49 25.05 -12.94
C SER A 327 -10.99 24.75 -12.75
N TYR A 328 -11.43 23.53 -13.05
CA TYR A 328 -12.82 23.09 -12.81
C TYR A 328 -13.11 22.82 -11.33
N LEU A 329 -12.06 22.56 -10.55
CA LEU A 329 -12.13 22.23 -9.13
C LEU A 329 -11.84 23.45 -8.25
N LEU A 330 -11.65 24.65 -8.81
CA LEU A 330 -11.40 25.88 -8.05
C LEU A 330 -12.50 26.18 -7.03
N ALA A 331 -13.75 25.78 -7.28
CA ALA A 331 -14.82 25.94 -6.29
C ALA A 331 -14.53 25.18 -4.98
N LEU A 332 -13.81 24.06 -5.05
CA LEU A 332 -13.43 23.26 -3.89
C LEU A 332 -12.37 23.95 -3.03
N THR A 333 -11.57 24.86 -3.58
CA THR A 333 -10.51 25.56 -2.80
C THR A 333 -11.08 26.53 -1.77
N SER A 334 -12.36 26.90 -1.91
CA SER A 334 -13.09 27.68 -0.90
C SER A 334 -13.51 26.89 0.35
N PHE A 335 -13.42 25.55 0.30
CA PHE A 335 -13.84 24.71 1.41
C PHE A 335 -12.80 24.69 2.53
N PRO A 336 -13.24 24.55 3.81
CA PRO A 336 -12.33 24.34 4.92
C PRO A 336 -11.45 23.10 4.67
N VAL A 337 -10.17 23.16 5.04
CA VAL A 337 -9.19 22.06 4.85
C VAL A 337 -9.71 20.73 5.41
N MET A 338 -10.40 20.76 6.56
CA MET A 338 -11.06 19.57 7.14
C MET A 338 -12.06 18.91 6.16
N LEU A 339 -12.87 19.71 5.46
CA LEU A 339 -13.85 19.18 4.52
C LEU A 339 -13.15 18.59 3.29
N LEU A 340 -12.07 19.22 2.81
CA LEU A 340 -11.25 18.68 1.71
C LEU A 340 -10.63 17.32 2.09
N ILE A 341 -10.02 17.22 3.28
CA ILE A 341 -9.46 15.96 3.80
C ILE A 341 -10.55 14.89 3.87
N LEU A 342 -11.73 15.22 4.42
CA LEU A 342 -12.83 14.27 4.55
C LEU A 342 -13.34 13.79 3.20
N LEU A 343 -13.49 14.69 2.22
CA LEU A 343 -13.93 14.36 0.87
C LEU A 343 -12.93 13.48 0.14
N VAL A 344 -11.63 13.82 0.21
CA VAL A 344 -10.56 13.02 -0.39
C VAL A 344 -10.49 11.65 0.27
N ALA A 345 -10.55 11.59 1.60
CA ALA A 345 -10.53 10.34 2.34
C ALA A 345 -11.71 9.44 1.93
N ALA A 346 -12.92 9.98 1.89
CA ALA A 346 -14.12 9.24 1.48
C ALA A 346 -14.03 8.77 0.02
N LEU A 347 -13.66 9.66 -0.90
CA LEU A 347 -13.55 9.33 -2.32
C LEU A 347 -12.55 8.19 -2.53
N VAL A 348 -11.33 8.33 -2.02
CA VAL A 348 -10.26 7.36 -2.22
C VAL A 348 -10.60 6.02 -1.55
N THR A 349 -11.10 6.03 -0.31
CA THR A 349 -11.47 4.80 0.41
C THR A 349 -12.57 4.02 -0.31
N PHE A 350 -13.60 4.68 -0.84
CA PHE A 350 -14.65 3.94 -1.57
C PHE A 350 -14.25 3.56 -2.99
N THR A 351 -13.46 4.37 -3.69
CA THR A 351 -12.97 4.02 -5.03
C THR A 351 -12.01 2.82 -4.97
N THR A 352 -11.19 2.70 -3.92
CA THR A 352 -10.26 1.59 -3.79
C THR A 352 -10.93 0.22 -3.58
N GLU A 353 -12.24 0.17 -3.31
CA GLU A 353 -12.99 -1.09 -3.21
C GLU A 353 -13.19 -1.77 -4.58
N VAL A 354 -13.15 -0.98 -5.65
CA VAL A 354 -13.43 -1.45 -7.01
C VAL A 354 -12.24 -1.26 -7.95
N THR A 355 -11.14 -0.69 -7.45
CA THR A 355 -9.94 -0.35 -8.24
C THR A 355 -8.70 -0.76 -7.45
N SER A 356 -7.65 -1.21 -8.14
CA SER A 356 -6.36 -1.51 -7.49
C SER A 356 -5.82 -0.28 -6.76
N ASN A 357 -5.45 -0.44 -5.49
CA ASN A 357 -4.92 0.62 -4.62
C ASN A 357 -3.81 1.42 -5.31
N THR A 358 -2.90 0.70 -5.98
CA THR A 358 -1.73 1.25 -6.64
C THR A 358 -2.12 2.04 -7.90
N ALA A 359 -3.08 1.52 -8.68
CA ALA A 359 -3.59 2.22 -9.87
C ALA A 359 -4.32 3.52 -9.48
N LEU A 360 -5.10 3.48 -8.39
CA LEU A 360 -5.83 4.64 -7.88
C LEU A 360 -4.87 5.76 -7.48
N ILE A 361 -3.82 5.46 -6.71
CA ILE A 361 -2.86 6.48 -6.25
C ILE A 361 -2.01 7.06 -7.36
N SER A 362 -1.62 6.26 -8.37
CA SER A 362 -0.91 6.77 -9.56
C SER A 362 -1.66 7.88 -10.30
N ILE A 363 -2.99 7.97 -10.13
CA ILE A 363 -3.84 8.95 -10.82
C ILE A 363 -4.34 10.02 -9.86
N ALA A 364 -4.67 9.64 -8.62
CA ALA A 364 -5.17 10.58 -7.63
C ALA A 364 -4.11 11.62 -7.25
N LEU A 365 -2.85 11.23 -7.05
CA LEU A 365 -1.81 12.17 -6.58
C LEU A 365 -1.54 13.33 -7.55
N PRO A 366 -1.35 13.12 -8.87
CA PRO A 366 -1.18 14.23 -9.81
C PRO A 366 -2.35 15.23 -9.79
N ILE A 367 -3.59 14.73 -9.69
CA ILE A 367 -4.80 15.56 -9.68
C ILE A 367 -4.87 16.38 -8.38
N ILE A 368 -4.65 15.71 -7.23
CA ILE A 368 -4.65 16.36 -5.91
C ILE A 368 -3.57 17.43 -5.84
N TYR A 369 -2.35 17.12 -6.29
CA TYR A 369 -1.22 18.05 -6.29
C TYR A 369 -1.54 19.32 -7.09
N SER A 370 -2.07 19.16 -8.29
CA SER A 370 -2.35 20.30 -9.18
C SER A 370 -3.49 21.18 -8.67
N LEU A 371 -4.46 20.58 -7.97
CA LEU A 371 -5.46 21.33 -7.23
C LEU A 371 -4.84 22.12 -6.08
N GLY A 372 -3.89 21.52 -5.35
CA GLY A 372 -3.14 22.17 -4.27
C GLY A 372 -2.35 23.39 -4.76
N GLU A 373 -1.63 23.24 -5.86
CA GLU A 373 -0.88 24.34 -6.50
C GLU A 373 -1.81 25.50 -6.91
N ALA A 374 -2.95 25.18 -7.54
CA ALA A 374 -3.95 26.19 -7.90
C ALA A 374 -4.59 26.87 -6.69
N ALA A 375 -4.72 26.16 -5.56
CA ALA A 375 -5.25 26.67 -4.31
C ALA A 375 -4.23 27.43 -3.46
N GLN A 376 -2.93 27.32 -3.77
CA GLN A 376 -1.82 27.76 -2.92
C GLN A 376 -1.89 27.18 -1.50
N VAL A 377 -2.30 25.92 -1.39
CA VAL A 377 -2.39 25.20 -0.10
C VAL A 377 -1.30 24.15 -0.06
N ASP A 378 -0.64 24.01 1.09
CA ASP A 378 0.25 22.88 1.33
C ASP A 378 -0.53 21.57 1.22
N ILE A 379 -0.25 20.83 0.16
CA ILE A 379 -1.00 19.65 -0.25
C ILE A 379 -0.35 18.36 0.24
N GLN A 380 0.83 18.42 0.88
CA GLN A 380 1.55 17.22 1.32
C GLN A 380 0.69 16.39 2.29
N LEU A 381 -0.05 17.06 3.18
CA LEU A 381 -1.02 16.43 4.07
C LEU A 381 -2.13 15.69 3.30
N ILE A 382 -2.70 16.30 2.25
CA ILE A 382 -3.80 15.71 1.48
C ILE A 382 -3.31 14.55 0.60
N LEU A 383 -2.11 14.67 0.02
CA LEU A 383 -1.46 13.58 -0.69
C LEU A 383 -1.23 12.38 0.24
N PHE A 384 -0.73 12.63 1.45
CA PHE A 384 -0.54 11.58 2.46
C PHE A 384 -1.87 10.91 2.86
N VAL A 385 -2.92 11.71 3.13
CA VAL A 385 -4.28 11.20 3.40
C VAL A 385 -4.77 10.29 2.28
N ALA A 386 -4.69 10.74 1.03
CA ALA A 386 -5.12 9.96 -0.12
C ALA A 386 -4.38 8.62 -0.18
N THR A 387 -3.05 8.65 -0.07
CA THR A 387 -2.22 7.44 -0.11
C THR A 387 -2.59 6.42 0.97
N ILE A 388 -2.79 6.87 2.21
CA ILE A 388 -3.16 5.98 3.31
C ILE A 388 -4.59 5.42 3.10
N CYS A 389 -5.53 6.25 2.66
CA CYS A 389 -6.91 5.85 2.35
C CYS A 389 -7.00 4.76 1.26
N ALA A 390 -6.12 4.78 0.26
CA ALA A 390 -6.10 3.75 -0.77
C ALA A 390 -5.73 2.36 -0.25
N SER A 391 -5.19 2.25 0.96
CA SER A 391 -4.93 0.95 1.58
C SER A 391 -6.10 0.43 2.43
N TYR A 392 -7.16 1.24 2.62
CA TYR A 392 -8.32 0.91 3.46
C TYR A 392 -9.47 0.35 2.62
N ALA A 393 -9.18 -0.75 1.93
CA ALA A 393 -10.16 -1.52 1.16
C ALA A 393 -10.64 -2.72 1.98
N PHE A 394 -11.80 -2.60 2.63
CA PHE A 394 -12.33 -3.59 3.57
C PHE A 394 -13.63 -4.26 3.11
N MET A 395 -14.34 -3.72 2.12
CA MET A 395 -15.68 -4.19 1.75
C MET A 395 -15.68 -5.33 0.75
N LEU A 396 -14.84 -5.25 -0.29
CA LEU A 396 -14.91 -6.17 -1.42
C LEU A 396 -13.71 -7.12 -1.51
N PRO A 397 -13.94 -8.40 -1.90
CA PRO A 397 -12.86 -9.39 -2.07
C PRO A 397 -11.87 -9.01 -3.17
N ILE A 398 -12.37 -8.43 -4.25
CA ILE A 398 -11.56 -8.07 -5.41
C ILE A 398 -10.63 -6.88 -5.15
N ALA A 399 -10.89 -6.12 -4.08
CA ALA A 399 -10.17 -4.90 -3.79
C ALA A 399 -8.71 -5.15 -3.41
N THR A 400 -8.44 -6.20 -2.61
CA THR A 400 -7.08 -6.55 -2.19
C THR A 400 -6.86 -8.06 -2.13
N PRO A 401 -5.62 -8.54 -2.38
CA PRO A 401 -5.32 -9.97 -2.28
C PRO A 401 -5.64 -10.61 -0.92
N PRO A 402 -5.39 -9.97 0.26
CA PRO A 402 -5.84 -10.52 1.54
C PRO A 402 -7.34 -10.79 1.61
N ASN A 403 -8.17 -9.90 1.08
CA ASN A 403 -9.62 -10.07 1.05
C ASN A 403 -10.02 -11.23 0.11
N ALA A 404 -9.38 -11.34 -1.05
CA ALA A 404 -9.60 -12.46 -1.97
C ALA A 404 -9.22 -13.80 -1.34
N ILE A 405 -8.06 -13.90 -0.67
CA ILE A 405 -7.61 -15.11 0.03
C ILE A 405 -8.56 -15.47 1.18
N ALA A 406 -9.01 -14.47 1.94
CA ALA A 406 -10.02 -14.63 2.98
C ALA A 406 -11.32 -15.23 2.43
N MET A 407 -11.78 -14.76 1.28
CA MET A 407 -12.94 -15.35 0.60
C MET A 407 -12.68 -16.78 0.11
N SER A 408 -11.51 -17.05 -0.49
CA SER A 408 -11.14 -18.38 -0.98
C SER A 408 -11.03 -19.43 0.12
N SER A 409 -10.88 -19.03 1.39
CA SER A 409 -10.93 -19.95 2.54
C SER A 409 -12.30 -20.63 2.75
N GLY A 410 -13.37 -20.09 2.16
CA GLY A 410 -14.74 -20.55 2.35
C GLY A 410 -15.40 -20.09 3.64
N ALA A 411 -14.67 -19.46 4.57
CA ALA A 411 -15.21 -18.94 5.82
C ALA A 411 -15.91 -17.58 5.68
N VAL A 412 -15.59 -16.81 4.63
CA VAL A 412 -16.08 -15.44 4.45
C VAL A 412 -16.95 -15.33 3.20
N LYS A 413 -18.18 -14.82 3.35
CA LYS A 413 -19.06 -14.48 2.22
C LYS A 413 -18.95 -13.00 1.87
N VAL A 414 -19.21 -12.64 0.61
CA VAL A 414 -19.19 -11.25 0.12
C VAL A 414 -20.04 -10.34 1.01
N LYS A 415 -21.26 -10.79 1.37
CA LYS A 415 -22.20 -10.01 2.16
C LYS A 415 -21.66 -9.70 3.57
N ASP A 416 -21.00 -10.67 4.20
CA ASP A 416 -20.44 -10.50 5.54
C ASP A 416 -19.26 -9.54 5.52
N MET A 417 -18.36 -9.71 4.54
CA MET A 417 -17.23 -8.80 4.31
C MET A 417 -17.70 -7.37 4.02
N ALA A 418 -18.69 -7.20 3.14
CA ALA A 418 -19.22 -5.87 2.82
C ALA A 418 -19.86 -5.19 4.04
N LYS A 419 -20.56 -5.96 4.89
CA LYS A 419 -21.19 -5.42 6.12
C LYS A 419 -20.15 -4.93 7.12
N TYR A 420 -19.14 -5.74 7.43
CA TYR A 420 -18.05 -5.32 8.34
C TYR A 420 -17.18 -4.22 7.70
N GLY A 421 -16.82 -4.41 6.44
CA GLY A 421 -15.97 -3.50 5.68
C GLY A 421 -16.56 -2.11 5.56
N PHE A 422 -17.87 -1.96 5.37
CA PHE A 422 -18.49 -0.64 5.31
C PHE A 422 -18.32 0.13 6.63
N VAL A 423 -18.48 -0.56 7.76
CA VAL A 423 -18.24 0.02 9.09
C VAL A 423 -16.77 0.41 9.25
N PHE A 424 -15.84 -0.46 8.85
CA PHE A 424 -14.41 -0.18 8.94
C PHE A 424 -13.93 0.91 8.00
N ASN A 425 -14.55 1.07 6.83
CA ASN A 425 -14.28 2.20 5.93
C ASN A 425 -14.69 3.52 6.57
N LEU A 426 -15.89 3.60 7.14
CA LEU A 426 -16.34 4.81 7.84
C LEU A 426 -15.44 5.15 9.03
N LEU A 427 -15.09 4.15 9.85
CA LEU A 427 -14.17 4.35 10.97
C LEU A 427 -12.77 4.73 10.51
N GLY A 428 -12.31 4.16 9.39
CA GLY A 428 -11.03 4.48 8.77
C GLY A 428 -10.99 5.92 8.28
N ILE A 429 -12.01 6.37 7.54
CA ILE A 429 -12.15 7.76 7.07
C ILE A 429 -12.13 8.72 8.26
N LEU A 430 -12.91 8.44 9.31
CA LEU A 430 -12.95 9.28 10.51
C LEU A 430 -11.61 9.30 11.22
N SER A 431 -10.97 8.14 11.42
CA SER A 431 -9.69 8.03 12.12
C SER A 431 -8.57 8.74 11.35
N ILE A 432 -8.51 8.55 10.02
CA ILE A 432 -7.55 9.25 9.15
C ILE A 432 -7.78 10.76 9.23
N THR A 433 -9.02 11.23 9.12
CA THR A 433 -9.33 12.66 9.19
C THR A 433 -8.92 13.27 10.54
N ILE A 434 -9.21 12.59 11.65
CA ILE A 434 -8.82 13.04 13.00
C ILE A 434 -7.30 13.07 13.15
N VAL A 435 -6.60 12.00 12.76
CA VAL A 435 -5.14 11.94 12.86
C VAL A 435 -4.49 12.98 11.95
N ALA A 436 -5.04 13.21 10.76
CA ALA A 436 -4.57 14.24 9.84
C ALA A 436 -4.61 15.63 10.49
N LEU A 437 -5.73 15.99 11.12
CA LEU A 437 -5.96 17.30 11.73
C LEU A 437 -5.30 17.48 13.10
N VAL A 438 -5.11 16.42 13.88
CA VAL A 438 -4.57 16.55 15.25
C VAL A 438 -3.07 16.28 15.30
N TYR A 439 -2.53 15.54 14.33
CA TYR A 439 -1.15 15.07 14.37
C TYR A 439 -0.40 15.37 13.08
N TRP A 440 -0.85 14.88 11.92
CA TRP A 440 -0.06 15.00 10.69
C TRP A 440 0.16 16.45 10.26
N GLN A 441 -0.83 17.34 10.38
CA GLN A 441 -0.69 18.75 10.00
C GLN A 441 0.42 19.51 10.74
N PHE A 442 0.94 18.96 11.85
CA PHE A 442 2.04 19.56 12.62
C PHE A 442 3.39 18.88 12.38
N MET A 443 3.38 17.73 11.70
CA MET A 443 4.54 16.84 11.55
C MET A 443 4.96 16.66 10.09
N ILE A 444 4.06 16.94 9.15
CA ILE A 444 4.24 16.86 7.70
C ILE A 444 4.45 18.26 7.15
#